data_AF-A0A1Q6SJL3-F1
#
_entry.id   AF-A0A1Q6SJL3-F1
#
_cell.length_a   1.000
_cell.length_b   1.000
_cell.length_c   1.000
_cell.angle_alpha   90.00
_cell.angle_beta   90.00
_cell.angle_gamma   90.00
#
_symmetry.space_group_name_H-M   'P 1'
#
loop_
_entity.id
_entity.type
_entity.pdbx_description
1 polymer ?
#
loop_
_entity_poly.entity_id
_entity_poly.type
_entity_poly.pdbx_seq_one_letter_code
_entity_poly.pdbx_strand_id
1 'polypeptide(L)'
;MGVKVTEKYAATNPHISVVVPLATTFQNIRTGFIGDHLTRDGFHADLTVGRYALALTFYCSVTGADPWKCSFRLETGVTEEGKTFDLIAESVENAIKEPYKMTQSAYTQE
;
A
#
# COMPACT_ATOMS: atom_id res chain seq x y z
N MET A 1 -8.39 9.53 9.45
CA MET A 1 -9.17 9.02 10.60
C MET A 1 -8.99 7.53 10.83
N GLY A 2 -9.09 6.67 9.80
CA GLY A 2 -9.00 5.19 9.98
C GLY A 2 -7.69 4.66 10.59
N VAL A 3 -6.53 5.14 10.11
CA VAL A 3 -5.20 4.63 10.53
C VAL A 3 -4.95 4.74 12.04
N LYS A 4 -5.32 5.88 12.66
CA LYS A 4 -5.16 6.13 14.11
C LYS A 4 -6.11 5.28 14.97
N VAL A 5 -7.28 4.92 14.43
CA VAL A 5 -8.24 4.05 15.13
C VAL A 5 -7.69 2.62 15.18
N THR A 6 -7.13 2.13 14.08
CA THR A 6 -6.49 0.80 14.03
C THR A 6 -5.34 0.69 15.03
N GLU A 7 -4.47 1.70 15.13
CA GLU A 7 -3.41 1.76 16.13
C GLU A 7 -3.97 1.61 17.56
N LYS A 8 -5.00 2.40 17.89
CA LYS A 8 -5.56 2.45 19.23
C LYS A 8 -6.29 1.17 19.67
N TYR A 9 -6.89 0.42 18.75
CA TYR A 9 -7.79 -0.70 19.10
C TYR A 9 -7.33 -2.07 18.62
N ALA A 10 -6.66 -2.15 17.47
CA ALA A 10 -6.21 -3.43 16.91
C ALA A 10 -4.76 -3.71 17.30
N ALA A 11 -3.87 -2.73 17.13
CA ALA A 11 -2.43 -2.93 17.35
C ALA A 11 -2.08 -3.16 18.83
N THR A 12 -2.84 -2.56 19.75
CA THR A 12 -2.65 -2.71 21.19
C THR A 12 -3.43 -3.89 21.79
N ASN A 13 -4.18 -4.64 20.98
CA ASN A 13 -4.96 -5.76 21.47
C ASN A 13 -4.06 -7.01 21.62
N PRO A 14 -3.91 -7.57 22.84
CA PRO A 14 -3.02 -8.71 23.07
C PRO A 14 -3.48 -10.00 22.38
N HIS A 15 -4.71 -10.06 21.87
CA HIS A 15 -5.26 -11.21 21.15
C HIS A 15 -5.08 -11.13 19.63
N ILE A 16 -4.51 -10.03 19.11
CA ILE A 16 -4.25 -9.85 17.69
C ILE A 16 -2.74 -9.98 17.45
N SER A 17 -2.33 -11.03 16.72
CA SER A 17 -0.91 -11.28 16.45
C SER A 17 -0.33 -10.40 15.36
N VAL A 18 -1.14 -10.03 14.35
CA VAL A 18 -0.69 -9.29 13.16
C VAL A 18 -1.79 -8.34 12.70
N VAL A 19 -1.39 -7.10 12.38
CA VAL A 19 -2.23 -6.11 11.70
C VAL A 19 -1.54 -5.74 10.39
N VAL A 20 -2.16 -6.05 9.25
CA VAL A 20 -1.61 -5.72 7.93
C VAL A 20 -1.96 -4.27 7.57
N PRO A 21 -0.98 -3.40 7.22
CA PRO A 21 -1.18 -1.95 7.08
C PRO A 21 -1.74 -1.52 5.71
N LEU A 22 -2.76 -2.22 5.21
CA LEU A 22 -3.37 -1.99 3.89
C LEU A 22 -3.81 -0.54 3.66
N ALA A 23 -4.49 0.06 4.64
CA ALA A 23 -4.98 1.43 4.54
C ALA A 23 -3.84 2.43 4.46
N THR A 24 -2.73 2.17 5.16
CA THR A 24 -1.55 3.04 5.15
C THR A 24 -0.84 2.98 3.81
N THR A 25 -0.72 1.82 3.18
CA THR A 25 -0.24 1.72 1.79
C THR A 25 -1.06 2.59 0.84
N PHE A 26 -2.39 2.53 0.92
CA PHE A 26 -3.26 3.36 0.08
C PHE A 26 -3.08 4.86 0.36
N GLN A 27 -2.93 5.26 1.62
CA GLN A 27 -2.65 6.66 1.95
C GLN A 27 -1.29 7.11 1.42
N ASN A 28 -0.26 6.27 1.51
CA ASN A 28 1.06 6.58 0.95
C ASN A 28 0.99 6.77 -0.57
N ILE A 29 0.33 5.84 -1.29
CA ILE A 29 0.20 5.94 -2.75
C ILE A 29 -0.57 7.21 -3.16
N ARG A 30 -1.61 7.60 -2.41
CA ARG A 30 -2.39 8.83 -2.65
C ARG A 30 -1.58 10.12 -2.58
N THR A 31 -0.41 10.09 -1.93
CA THR A 31 0.50 11.24 -1.90
C THR A 31 1.38 11.36 -3.14
N GLY A 32 1.47 10.29 -3.95
CA GLY A 32 2.24 10.23 -5.18
C GLY A 32 1.41 10.55 -6.43
N PHE A 33 1.99 10.28 -7.60
CA PHE A 33 1.41 10.69 -8.88
C PHE A 33 0.07 10.01 -9.22
N ILE A 34 -0.21 8.83 -8.65
CA ILE A 34 -1.49 8.12 -8.82
C ILE A 34 -2.63 8.87 -8.14
N GLY A 35 -2.37 9.63 -7.07
CA GLY A 35 -3.39 10.38 -6.35
C GLY A 35 -4.54 9.52 -5.84
N ASP A 36 -5.74 10.11 -5.77
CA ASP A 36 -6.96 9.43 -5.27
C ASP A 36 -7.69 8.61 -6.35
N HIS A 37 -6.94 7.78 -7.08
CA HIS A 37 -7.44 6.95 -8.18
C HIS A 37 -7.26 5.44 -7.94
N LEU A 38 -7.26 5.01 -6.67
CA LEU A 38 -7.10 3.60 -6.25
C LEU A 38 -8.41 2.86 -6.03
N THR A 39 -9.54 3.52 -6.28
CA THR A 39 -10.88 2.94 -6.08
C THR A 39 -11.73 3.13 -7.32
N ARG A 40 -12.53 2.12 -7.66
CA ARG A 40 -13.43 2.18 -8.83
C ARG A 40 -14.76 2.89 -8.57
N ASP A 41 -15.16 2.97 -7.30
CA ASP A 41 -16.48 3.44 -6.87
C ASP A 41 -16.41 4.26 -5.56
N GLY A 42 -15.22 4.73 -5.19
CA GLY A 42 -14.97 5.49 -3.97
C GLY A 42 -14.67 4.65 -2.73
N PHE A 43 -14.80 3.32 -2.80
CA PHE A 43 -14.54 2.44 -1.65
C PHE A 43 -13.88 1.10 -2.02
N HIS A 44 -14.29 0.42 -3.09
CA HIS A 44 -13.62 -0.78 -3.55
C HIS A 44 -12.35 -0.44 -4.31
N ALA A 45 -11.27 -1.16 -4.00
CA ALA A 45 -10.03 -1.10 -4.78
C ALA A 45 -10.30 -1.31 -6.27
N ASP A 46 -9.68 -0.49 -7.11
CA ASP A 46 -9.74 -0.65 -8.57
C ASP A 46 -9.18 -2.02 -8.99
N LEU A 47 -9.53 -2.45 -10.20
CA LEU A 47 -9.24 -3.81 -10.67
C LEU A 47 -7.75 -4.06 -10.99
N THR A 48 -6.92 -3.02 -11.01
CA THR A 48 -5.50 -3.10 -11.41
C THR A 48 -4.60 -2.65 -10.25
N VAL A 49 -4.26 -1.36 -10.19
CA VAL A 49 -3.26 -0.77 -9.31
C VAL A 49 -3.63 -0.98 -7.84
N GLY A 50 -4.86 -0.64 -7.45
CA GLY A 50 -5.33 -0.72 -6.07
C GLY A 50 -5.28 -2.14 -5.53
N ARG A 51 -5.81 -3.12 -6.27
CA ARG A 51 -5.73 -4.53 -5.88
C ARG A 51 -4.31 -5.06 -5.81
N TYR A 52 -3.45 -4.68 -6.75
CA TYR A 52 -2.04 -5.06 -6.73
C TYR A 52 -1.34 -4.53 -5.47
N ALA A 53 -1.53 -3.25 -5.12
CA ALA A 53 -0.96 -2.67 -3.92
C ALA A 53 -1.42 -3.35 -2.63
N LEU A 54 -2.72 -3.70 -2.53
CA LEU A 54 -3.24 -4.45 -1.39
C LEU A 54 -2.63 -5.85 -1.30
N ALA A 55 -2.54 -6.56 -2.44
CA ALA A 55 -1.97 -7.90 -2.50
C ALA A 55 -0.48 -7.89 -2.12
N LEU A 56 0.30 -6.95 -2.65
CA LEU A 56 1.73 -6.81 -2.33
C LEU A 56 1.94 -6.47 -0.85
N THR A 57 1.14 -5.56 -0.29
CA THR A 57 1.18 -5.23 1.15
C THR A 57 0.93 -6.48 2.00
N PHE A 58 -0.11 -7.25 1.68
CA PHE A 58 -0.45 -8.46 2.41
C PHE A 58 0.67 -9.50 2.31
N TYR A 59 1.14 -9.78 1.10
CA TYR A 59 2.22 -10.72 0.85
C TYR A 59 3.48 -10.37 1.65
N CYS A 60 3.97 -9.13 1.53
CA CYS A 60 5.18 -8.69 2.24
C CYS A 60 5.00 -8.69 3.76
N SER A 61 3.82 -8.27 4.26
CA SER A 61 3.55 -8.25 5.71
C SER A 61 3.52 -9.64 6.33
N VAL A 62 2.99 -10.64 5.61
CA VAL A 62 2.86 -12.01 6.12
C VAL A 62 4.15 -12.81 5.94
N THR A 63 4.88 -12.59 4.85
CA THR A 63 6.08 -13.39 4.52
C THR A 63 7.40 -12.77 4.93
N GLY A 64 7.42 -11.45 5.20
CA GLY A 64 8.66 -10.69 5.37
C GLY A 64 9.43 -10.48 4.06
N ALA A 65 8.83 -10.79 2.91
CA ALA A 65 9.46 -10.57 1.61
C ALA A 65 9.65 -9.08 1.32
N ASP A 66 10.75 -8.77 0.64
CA ASP A 66 11.08 -7.43 0.17
C ASP A 66 10.14 -7.02 -0.99
N PRO A 67 9.35 -5.94 -0.85
CA PRO A 67 8.41 -5.52 -1.90
C PRO A 67 9.11 -5.20 -3.22
N TRP A 68 10.35 -4.70 -3.19
CA TRP A 68 11.12 -4.38 -4.39
C TRP A 68 11.53 -5.61 -5.19
N LYS A 69 11.56 -6.79 -4.56
CA LYS A 69 11.94 -8.06 -5.20
C LYS A 69 10.75 -8.83 -5.78
N CYS A 70 9.53 -8.30 -5.68
CA CYS A 70 8.40 -8.90 -6.36
C CYS A 70 8.61 -8.76 -7.88
N SER A 71 8.71 -9.88 -8.60
CA SER A 71 8.85 -9.90 -10.06
C SER A 71 7.52 -9.97 -10.82
N PHE A 72 6.42 -10.29 -10.13
CA PHE A 72 5.10 -10.35 -10.74
C PHE A 72 4.60 -8.95 -11.11
N ARG A 73 4.22 -8.74 -12.38
CA ARG A 73 3.65 -7.50 -12.90
C ARG A 73 2.30 -7.81 -13.53
N LEU A 74 1.37 -6.85 -13.48
CA LEU A 74 0.11 -6.98 -14.20
C LEU A 74 0.33 -6.54 -15.65
N GLU A 75 -0.38 -7.19 -16.58
CA GLU A 75 -0.38 -6.75 -17.99
C GLU A 75 -0.92 -5.33 -18.17
N THR A 76 -1.75 -4.86 -17.21
CA THR A 76 -2.33 -3.51 -17.22
C THR A 76 -2.16 -2.82 -15.86
N GLY A 77 -1.94 -1.50 -15.90
CA GLY A 77 -1.81 -0.65 -14.71
C GLY A 77 -0.43 -0.71 -14.03
N VAL A 78 0.09 -1.90 -13.74
CA VAL A 78 1.40 -2.11 -13.10
C VAL A 78 2.33 -2.85 -14.07
N THR A 79 2.68 -2.17 -15.16
CA THR A 79 3.57 -2.68 -16.21
C THR A 79 5.05 -2.43 -15.85
N GLU A 80 5.97 -3.00 -16.63
CA GLU A 80 7.42 -2.71 -16.49
C GLU A 80 7.79 -1.28 -16.92
N GLU A 81 6.92 -0.63 -17.68
CA GLU A 81 7.11 0.74 -18.14
C GLU A 81 6.55 1.75 -17.12
N GLY A 82 7.30 2.82 -16.86
CA GLY A 82 6.90 3.89 -15.95
C GLY A 82 7.32 3.65 -14.50
N LYS A 83 6.71 4.38 -13.57
CA LYS A 83 7.08 4.39 -12.13
C LYS A 83 5.98 3.85 -11.20
N THR A 84 4.94 3.21 -11.76
CA THR A 84 3.79 2.72 -10.96
C THR A 84 4.22 1.65 -9.98
N PHE A 85 5.01 0.67 -10.41
CA PHE A 85 5.52 -0.35 -9.51
C PHE A 85 6.37 0.27 -8.39
N ASP A 86 7.28 1.17 -8.73
CA ASP A 86 8.17 1.80 -7.76
C ASP A 86 7.40 2.56 -6.68
N LEU A 87 6.40 3.36 -7.07
CA LEU A 87 5.49 4.04 -6.14
C LEU A 87 4.78 3.05 -5.21
N ILE A 88 4.29 1.93 -5.75
CA ILE A 88 3.63 0.89 -4.94
C ILE A 88 4.62 0.23 -3.99
N ALA A 89 5.80 -0.19 -4.47
CA ALA A 89 6.81 -0.88 -3.67
C ALA A 89 7.32 0.01 -2.53
N GLU A 90 7.64 1.27 -2.82
CA GLU A 90 7.98 2.29 -1.83
C GLU A 90 6.85 2.47 -0.80
N SER A 91 5.60 2.60 -1.27
CA SER A 91 4.45 2.81 -0.39
C SER A 91 4.19 1.63 0.53
N VAL A 92 4.39 0.39 0.04
CA VAL A 92 4.30 -0.84 0.83
C VAL A 92 5.41 -0.91 1.86
N GLU A 93 6.66 -0.65 1.45
CA GLU A 93 7.81 -0.64 2.36
C GLU A 93 7.60 0.36 3.49
N ASN A 94 7.19 1.58 3.15
CA ASN A 94 6.91 2.64 4.12
C ASN A 94 5.73 2.29 5.03
N ALA A 95 4.67 1.66 4.51
CA ALA A 95 3.54 1.22 5.32
C ALA A 95 3.91 0.08 6.28
N ILE A 96 4.85 -0.80 5.93
CA ILE A 96 5.32 -1.85 6.84
C ILE A 96 6.21 -1.25 7.93
N LYS A 97 7.07 -0.27 7.60
CA LYS A 97 7.94 0.41 8.57
C LYS A 97 7.17 1.34 9.51
N GLU A 98 6.20 2.08 8.98
CA GLU A 98 5.43 3.11 9.69
C GLU A 98 3.91 2.87 9.53
N PRO A 99 3.37 1.75 10.07
CA PRO A 99 2.02 1.25 9.75
C PRO A 99 0.88 2.15 10.17
N TYR A 100 1.11 3.09 11.09
CA TYR A 100 0.08 3.99 11.61
C TYR A 100 0.29 5.46 11.23
N LYS A 101 1.18 5.71 10.27
CA LYS A 101 1.56 7.05 9.84
C LYS A 101 1.66 7.11 8.32
N MET A 102 0.98 8.08 7.74
CA MET A 102 1.14 8.39 6.32
C MET A 102 2.57 8.87 6.06
N THR A 103 3.21 8.31 5.04
CA THR A 103 4.52 8.70 4.54
C THR A 103 4.36 9.29 3.15
N GLN A 104 4.94 10.47 2.93
CA GLN A 104 4.92 11.12 1.63
C GLN A 104 5.79 10.34 0.65
N SER A 105 5.24 10.01 -0.52
CA SER A 105 5.98 9.33 -1.58
C SER A 105 7.01 10.26 -2.23
N ALA A 106 8.15 9.69 -2.64
CA ALA A 106 9.11 10.39 -3.51
C ALA A 106 8.64 10.45 -4.98
N TYR A 107 7.61 9.70 -5.36
CA TYR A 107 7.07 9.62 -6.72
C TYR A 107 5.83 10.52 -6.86
N THR A 108 6.03 11.84 -6.80
CA THR A 108 4.95 12.84 -6.96
C THR A 108 4.70 13.19 -8.43
N GLN A 109 3.57 13.86 -8.71
CA GLN A 109 3.40 14.55 -10.00
C GLN A 109 4.47 15.67 -10.07
N GLU A 110 5.08 15.86 -11.24
CA GLU A 110 5.85 17.09 -11.53
C GLU A 110 4.93 18.31 -11.56
#